data_AF-A0A0J8RP38-F1
#
_entry.id   AF-A0A0J8RP38-F1
#
_cell.length_a   1.000
_cell.length_b   1.000
_cell.length_c   1.000
_cell.angle_alpha   90.00
_cell.angle_beta   90.00
_cell.angle_gamma   90.00
#
_symmetry.space_group_name_H-M   'P 1'
#
loop_
_entity.id
_entity.type
_entity.pdbx_description
1 polymer ?
#
loop_
_entity_poly.entity_id
_entity_poly.type
_entity_poly.pdbx_seq_one_letter_code
_entity_poly.pdbx_strand_id
1 'polypeptide(L)'
;MEEETVSVPLLIFQSLSKVASGISPLLVLALVISICILTRITTGITSRLSKTYPDGTVSVRQVPYWLPYAGHAFSLGFRRRKLFENARKSTKEPVVSLNVRGKSHNAILSPAMAAALLKQSSSLSTEPATDYILKNAFGAGRSVGTLNRSDFYGDSGPIQFLNKEPWLTDITSAIARQVQQAMPNLLSFSPSVVDQSTWERVSDVSISHENGEPICEVYLFALVRNFIGTISTTALMGSAFTETFPYALNELWNFDGNFNAILSSIPRWIPFPGLVSSYSSRRRLLLAMKVFHDAFAATEIGVDPGFDWRDMDDVSEVVKARSRALIEAGCSAEAAASEHLAFFWAMNTITNTLVFWNLVHILSDEELHEKILEDIAPYSNAARPDWRKSGL
;
A
#
# COMPACT_ATOMS: atom_id res chain seq x y z
N MET A 1 11.45 55.51 -14.31
CA MET A 1 12.64 54.98 -13.62
C MET A 1 12.11 54.05 -12.56
N GLU A 2 11.80 52.82 -12.99
CA GLU A 2 11.22 51.78 -12.13
C GLU A 2 12.37 51.06 -11.42
N GLU A 3 12.35 51.06 -10.08
CA GLU A 3 13.25 50.24 -9.26
C GLU A 3 12.79 48.79 -9.32
N GLU A 4 13.56 47.95 -10.03
CA GLU A 4 13.42 46.49 -9.96
C GLU A 4 13.81 46.01 -8.55
N THR A 5 12.81 45.65 -7.76
CA THR A 5 13.01 44.91 -6.51
C THR A 5 13.43 43.47 -6.83
N VAL A 6 14.75 43.23 -6.91
CA VAL A 6 15.32 41.89 -7.08
C VAL A 6 14.98 41.04 -5.85
N SER A 7 14.30 39.91 -6.07
CA SER A 7 13.89 39.02 -4.97
C SER A 7 15.11 38.33 -4.31
N VAL A 8 15.15 38.33 -2.98
CA VAL A 8 16.18 37.69 -2.14
C VAL A 8 16.51 36.24 -2.53
N PRO A 9 15.56 35.38 -2.97
CA PRO A 9 15.86 34.03 -3.45
C PRO A 9 16.77 33.99 -4.69
N LEU A 10 16.66 34.99 -5.58
CA LEU A 10 17.45 35.08 -6.80
C LEU A 10 18.92 35.39 -6.48
N LEU A 11 19.16 36.27 -5.50
CA LEU A 11 20.50 36.61 -5.02
C LEU A 11 21.18 35.42 -4.34
N ILE A 12 20.44 34.65 -3.53
CA ILE A 12 20.95 33.42 -2.92
C ILE A 12 21.32 32.39 -4.00
N PHE A 13 20.50 32.25 -5.04
CA PHE A 13 20.76 31.32 -6.13
C PHE A 13 21.97 31.73 -6.98
N GLN A 14 22.12 33.03 -7.27
CA GLN A 14 23.29 33.57 -7.99
C GLN A 14 24.58 33.49 -7.17
N SER A 15 24.51 33.73 -5.85
CA SER A 15 25.64 33.54 -4.94
C SER A 15 26.05 32.07 -4.83
N LEU A 16 25.09 31.15 -4.72
CA LEU A 16 25.36 29.71 -4.74
C LEU A 16 25.91 29.24 -6.09
N SER A 17 25.43 29.78 -7.21
CA SER A 17 25.95 29.43 -8.54
C SER A 17 27.37 29.93 -8.77
N LYS A 18 27.71 31.14 -8.27
CA LYS A 18 29.08 31.66 -8.30
C LYS A 18 30.03 30.81 -7.45
N VAL A 19 29.63 30.42 -6.24
CA VAL A 19 30.43 29.50 -5.40
C VAL A 19 30.55 28.11 -6.03
N ALA A 20 29.48 27.59 -6.64
CA ALA A 20 29.49 26.30 -7.31
C ALA A 20 30.32 26.28 -8.60
N SER A 21 30.41 27.41 -9.32
CA SER A 21 31.18 27.52 -10.58
C SER A 21 32.69 27.38 -10.41
N GLY A 22 33.23 27.58 -9.20
CA GLY A 22 34.66 27.43 -8.89
C GLY A 22 35.06 26.07 -8.32
N ILE A 23 34.09 25.21 -7.99
CA ILE A 23 34.35 23.91 -7.35
C ILE A 23 34.20 22.82 -8.42
N SER A 24 35.26 22.06 -8.67
CA SER A 24 35.18 20.96 -9.62
C SER A 24 34.15 19.92 -9.11
N PRO A 25 33.25 19.41 -9.98
CA PRO A 25 32.29 18.38 -9.59
C PRO A 25 32.96 17.14 -8.95
N LEU A 26 34.20 16.86 -9.35
CA LEU A 26 35.04 15.81 -8.80
C LEU A 26 35.41 16.06 -7.33
N LEU A 27 35.71 17.30 -6.95
CA LEU A 27 36.08 17.64 -5.56
C LEU A 27 34.86 17.56 -4.65
N VAL A 28 33.68 17.97 -5.12
CA VAL A 28 32.40 17.75 -4.40
C VAL A 28 32.15 16.26 -4.20
N LEU A 29 32.31 15.45 -5.26
CA LEU A 29 32.12 14.01 -5.17
C LEU A 29 33.11 13.36 -4.19
N ALA A 30 34.39 13.74 -4.25
CA ALA A 30 35.42 13.23 -3.35
C ALA A 30 35.14 13.58 -1.88
N LEU A 31 34.65 14.80 -1.62
CA LEU A 31 34.23 15.24 -0.29
C LEU A 31 33.04 14.41 0.22
N VAL A 32 32.01 14.21 -0.59
CA VAL A 32 30.83 13.40 -0.24
C VAL A 32 31.23 11.95 0.06
N ILE A 33 32.10 11.36 -0.76
CA ILE A 33 32.62 10.00 -0.52
C ILE A 33 33.40 9.94 0.79
N SER A 34 34.30 10.90 1.04
CA SER A 34 35.08 10.96 2.28
C SER A 34 34.17 11.06 3.52
N ILE A 35 33.13 11.89 3.48
CA ILE A 35 32.14 12.02 4.55
C ILE A 35 31.42 10.68 4.79
N CYS A 36 31.03 9.97 3.72
CA CYS A 36 30.39 8.66 3.85
C CYS A 36 31.31 7.61 4.47
N ILE A 37 32.58 7.58 4.07
CA ILE A 37 33.60 6.68 4.63
C ILE A 37 33.84 7.00 6.10
N LEU A 38 34.04 8.27 6.45
CA LEU A 38 34.25 8.69 7.84
C LEU A 38 33.04 8.36 8.71
N THR A 39 31.82 8.56 8.20
CA THR A 39 30.57 8.17 8.86
C THR A 39 30.54 6.66 9.12
N ARG A 40 30.92 5.85 8.13
CA ARG A 40 30.97 4.38 8.27
C ARG A 40 32.00 3.93 9.31
N ILE A 41 33.18 4.56 9.33
CA ILE A 41 34.25 4.22 10.29
C ILE A 41 33.84 4.63 11.71
N THR A 42 33.40 5.87 11.89
CA THR A 42 33.00 6.40 13.21
C THR A 42 31.81 5.64 13.80
N THR A 43 30.78 5.35 12.99
CA THR A 43 29.65 4.51 13.42
C THR A 43 30.07 3.05 13.64
N GLY A 44 31.04 2.55 12.88
CA GLY A 44 31.66 1.24 13.06
C GLY A 44 32.37 1.09 14.41
N ILE A 45 33.16 2.10 14.80
CA ILE A 45 33.86 2.11 16.08
C ILE A 45 32.86 2.26 17.23
N THR A 46 31.96 3.24 17.15
CA THR A 46 30.96 3.49 18.20
C THR A 46 29.98 2.33 18.38
N SER A 47 29.65 1.59 17.31
CA SER A 47 28.77 0.40 17.41
C SER A 47 29.32 -0.72 18.31
N ARG A 48 30.64 -0.76 18.52
CA ARG A 48 31.30 -1.75 19.38
C ARG A 48 31.32 -1.32 20.84
N LEU A 49 31.06 -0.04 21.11
CA LEU A 49 31.04 0.54 22.44
C LEU A 49 29.64 0.36 23.02
N SER A 50 29.48 -0.68 23.83
CA SER A 50 28.26 -0.91 24.59
C SER A 50 28.30 -0.07 25.88
N LYS A 51 27.24 0.69 26.14
CA LYS A 51 27.06 1.40 27.42
C LYS A 51 26.17 0.56 28.33
N THR A 52 26.61 0.33 29.56
CA THR A 52 25.77 -0.23 30.62
C THR A 52 25.30 0.92 31.49
N TYR A 53 23.99 1.02 31.69
CA TYR A 53 23.37 2.04 32.52
C TYR A 53 23.35 1.61 33.99
N PRO A 54 23.19 2.55 34.94
CA PRO A 54 23.19 2.26 36.38
C PRO A 54 22.11 1.28 36.83
N ASP A 55 21.01 1.16 36.07
CA ASP A 55 19.91 0.22 36.30
C ASP A 55 20.21 -1.21 35.79
N GLY A 56 21.42 -1.44 35.28
CA GLY A 56 21.85 -2.72 34.71
C GLY A 56 21.42 -2.94 33.26
N THR A 57 20.70 -2.00 32.64
CA THR A 57 20.32 -2.10 31.23
C THR A 57 21.50 -1.82 30.31
N VAL A 58 21.50 -2.44 29.14
CA VAL A 58 22.58 -2.31 28.15
C VAL A 58 22.05 -1.58 26.92
N SER A 59 22.81 -0.59 26.43
CA SER A 59 22.47 0.12 25.21
C SER A 59 22.46 -0.83 24.01
N VAL A 60 21.40 -0.77 23.20
CA VAL A 60 21.30 -1.54 21.96
C VAL A 60 22.41 -1.13 20.99
N ARG A 61 23.14 -2.10 20.42
CA ARG A 61 24.20 -1.78 19.44
C ARG A 61 23.62 -1.24 18.15
N GLN A 62 24.16 -0.11 17.70
CA GLN A 62 23.77 0.52 16.45
C GLN A 62 24.47 -0.14 15.26
N VAL A 63 23.72 -0.50 14.22
CA VAL A 63 24.30 -0.98 12.96
C VAL A 63 25.06 0.18 12.29
N PRO A 64 26.31 -0.02 11.85
CA PRO A 64 27.04 1.05 11.18
C PRO A 64 26.39 1.41 9.83
N TYR A 65 26.44 2.68 9.43
CA TYR A 65 25.80 3.18 8.22
C TYR A 65 26.73 4.10 7.41
N TRP A 66 26.39 4.28 6.13
CA TRP A 66 27.20 5.08 5.20
C TRP A 66 26.71 6.52 5.07
N LEU A 67 25.41 6.73 5.01
CA LEU A 67 24.84 8.04 4.69
C LEU A 67 24.65 8.85 5.99
N PRO A 68 25.34 9.99 6.16
CA PRO A 68 25.10 10.86 7.31
C PRO A 68 23.65 11.36 7.29
N TYR A 69 23.07 11.56 8.47
CA TYR A 69 21.66 11.94 8.71
C TYR A 69 20.61 10.91 8.21
N ALA A 70 20.61 10.54 6.93
CA ALA A 70 19.69 9.55 6.38
C ALA A 70 19.84 8.17 7.04
N GLY A 71 21.08 7.81 7.41
CA GLY A 71 21.40 6.55 8.07
C GLY A 71 21.00 5.35 7.21
N HIS A 72 20.10 4.55 7.73
CA HIS A 72 19.54 3.34 7.12
C HIS A 72 18.24 3.60 6.35
N ALA A 73 17.76 4.84 6.21
CA ALA A 73 16.48 5.10 5.54
C ALA A 73 16.39 4.46 4.14
N PHE A 74 17.44 4.63 3.32
CA PHE A 74 17.50 4.05 1.98
C PHE A 74 17.61 2.52 1.99
N SER A 75 18.43 1.95 2.88
CA SER A 75 18.57 0.49 2.97
C SER A 75 17.32 -0.17 3.55
N LEU A 76 16.61 0.51 4.47
CA LEU A 76 15.35 0.05 5.03
C LEU A 76 14.21 0.10 4.01
N GLY A 77 14.16 1.15 3.19
CA GLY A 77 13.14 1.34 2.16
C GLY A 77 13.34 0.43 0.94
N PHE A 78 14.57 0.29 0.44
CA PHE A 78 14.84 -0.36 -0.85
C PHE A 78 15.64 -1.66 -0.78
N ARG A 79 16.31 -1.95 0.34
CA ARG A 79 17.18 -3.14 0.50
C ARG A 79 16.98 -3.83 1.85
N ARG A 80 15.72 -3.89 2.31
CA ARG A 80 15.35 -4.32 3.66
C ARG A 80 15.94 -5.67 4.07
N ARG A 81 15.79 -6.68 3.21
CA ARG A 81 16.34 -8.04 3.44
C ARG A 81 17.86 -7.99 3.68
N LYS A 82 18.59 -7.33 2.77
CA LYS A 82 20.05 -7.21 2.86
C LYS A 82 20.49 -6.41 4.08
N LEU A 83 19.73 -5.38 4.49
CA LEU A 83 19.99 -4.62 5.71
C LEU A 83 19.96 -5.55 6.94
N PHE A 84 18.88 -6.31 7.11
CA PHE A 84 18.72 -7.18 8.27
C PHE A 84 19.64 -8.41 8.25
N GLU A 85 19.90 -8.99 7.07
CA GLU A 85 20.91 -10.05 6.92
C GLU A 85 22.30 -9.58 7.36
N ASN A 86 22.70 -8.38 6.93
CA ASN A 86 23.98 -7.81 7.31
C ASN A 86 24.01 -7.44 8.80
N ALA A 87 22.93 -6.87 9.33
CA ALA A 87 22.82 -6.51 10.74
C ALA A 87 22.95 -7.76 11.64
N ARG A 88 22.28 -8.86 11.28
CA ARG A 88 22.36 -10.14 11.98
C ARG A 88 23.79 -10.70 11.94
N LYS A 89 24.45 -10.65 10.78
CA LYS A 89 25.84 -11.11 10.62
C LYS A 89 26.85 -10.26 11.39
N SER A 90 26.67 -8.94 11.42
CA SER A 90 27.66 -8.02 12.00
C SER A 90 27.55 -7.86 13.50
N THR A 91 26.33 -7.81 14.04
CA THR A 91 26.10 -7.57 15.48
C THR A 91 26.04 -8.87 16.26
N LYS A 92 25.47 -9.93 15.67
CA LYS A 92 25.11 -11.20 16.35
C LYS A 92 24.23 -10.99 17.58
N GLU A 93 23.46 -9.90 17.62
CA GLU A 93 22.58 -9.55 18.74
C GLU A 93 21.11 -9.77 18.39
N PRO A 94 20.26 -10.08 19.39
CA PRO A 94 18.83 -10.28 19.17
C PRO A 94 18.07 -8.96 18.93
N VAL A 95 18.67 -7.81 19.28
CA VAL A 95 18.11 -6.47 19.07
C VAL A 95 19.22 -5.58 18.52
N VAL A 96 18.91 -4.79 17.49
CA VAL A 96 19.86 -3.86 16.87
C VAL A 96 19.23 -2.49 16.69
N SER A 97 20.02 -1.43 16.83
CA SER A 97 19.58 -0.06 16.59
C SER A 97 19.90 0.36 15.15
N LEU A 98 18.93 0.97 14.49
CA LEU A 98 19.03 1.55 13.16
C LEU A 98 18.83 3.06 13.26
N ASN A 99 19.79 3.85 12.81
CA ASN A 99 19.55 5.27 12.58
C ASN A 99 18.71 5.46 11.30
N VAL A 100 17.56 6.11 11.38
CA VAL A 100 16.70 6.48 10.25
C VAL A 100 16.38 7.96 10.37
N ARG A 101 16.89 8.78 9.43
CA ARG A 101 16.67 10.24 9.39
C ARG A 101 16.98 10.94 10.73
N GLY A 102 18.07 10.54 11.39
CA GLY A 102 18.53 11.11 12.66
C GLY A 102 17.86 10.54 13.91
N LYS A 103 16.92 9.60 13.76
CA LYS A 103 16.25 8.93 14.89
C LYS A 103 16.74 7.48 15.02
N SER A 104 16.88 7.00 16.26
CA SER A 104 17.19 5.60 16.52
C SER A 104 15.92 4.76 16.52
N HIS A 105 15.90 3.69 15.72
CA HIS A 105 14.84 2.69 15.65
C HIS A 105 15.41 1.34 16.04
N ASN A 106 14.85 0.72 17.08
CA ASN A 106 15.29 -0.60 17.52
C ASN A 106 14.54 -1.68 16.74
N ALA A 107 15.29 -2.55 16.07
CA ALA A 107 14.77 -3.71 15.37
C ALA A 107 15.06 -4.97 16.18
N ILE A 108 14.01 -5.74 16.46
CA ILE A 108 14.09 -7.00 17.20
C ILE A 108 14.18 -8.13 16.19
N LEU A 109 15.28 -8.88 16.23
CA LEU A 109 15.59 -9.98 15.33
C LEU A 109 15.28 -11.36 15.94
N SER A 110 15.09 -11.43 17.27
CA SER A 110 14.72 -12.64 17.99
C SER A 110 13.21 -12.85 18.03
N PRO A 111 12.68 -13.97 17.48
CA PRO A 111 11.24 -14.27 17.52
C PRO A 111 10.68 -14.34 18.96
N ALA A 112 11.45 -14.91 19.90
CA ALA A 112 11.02 -15.05 21.29
C ALA A 112 10.86 -13.67 21.98
N MET A 113 11.78 -12.74 21.71
CA MET A 113 11.69 -11.37 22.25
C MET A 113 10.56 -10.58 21.61
N ALA A 114 10.36 -10.73 20.29
CA ALA A 114 9.25 -10.10 19.59
C ALA A 114 7.90 -10.58 20.17
N ALA A 115 7.75 -11.89 20.40
CA ALA A 115 6.56 -12.46 21.02
C ALA A 115 6.35 -11.96 22.46
N ALA A 116 7.41 -11.87 23.26
CA ALA A 116 7.33 -11.33 24.62
C ALA A 116 6.90 -9.85 24.63
N LEU A 117 7.45 -9.04 23.72
CA LEU A 117 7.11 -7.63 23.61
C LEU A 117 5.66 -7.42 23.17
N LEU A 118 5.16 -8.20 22.21
CA LEU A 118 3.77 -8.12 21.76
C LEU A 118 2.77 -8.47 22.87
N LYS A 119 3.16 -9.30 23.84
CA LYS A 119 2.35 -9.59 25.05
C LYS A 119 2.30 -8.42 26.04
N GLN A 120 3.23 -7.47 25.96
CA GLN A 120 3.31 -6.28 26.82
C GLN A 120 2.70 -5.03 26.14
N SER A 121 1.68 -5.25 25.31
CA SER A 121 1.11 -4.28 24.36
C SER A 121 0.67 -2.95 24.97
N SER A 122 0.32 -2.90 26.26
CA SER A 122 -0.11 -1.67 26.95
C SER A 122 0.95 -0.56 27.01
N SER A 123 2.23 -0.90 26.78
CA SER A 123 3.34 0.05 26.78
C SER A 123 3.75 0.55 25.38
N LEU A 124 3.09 0.06 24.32
CA LEU A 124 3.46 0.29 22.93
C LEU A 124 2.38 1.11 22.22
N SER A 125 2.77 2.23 21.62
CA SER A 125 1.90 2.99 20.71
C SER A 125 2.37 2.84 19.26
N THR A 126 1.43 2.52 18.38
CA THR A 126 1.63 2.48 16.93
C THR A 126 1.28 3.81 16.25
N GLU A 127 0.65 4.74 16.96
CA GLU A 127 0.11 5.98 16.39
C GLU A 127 1.16 6.82 15.66
N PRO A 128 2.39 7.05 16.20
CA PRO A 128 3.37 7.86 15.50
C PRO A 128 3.80 7.26 14.14
N ALA A 129 3.78 5.93 14.03
CA ALA A 129 4.08 5.24 12.79
C ALA A 129 2.92 5.36 11.80
N THR A 130 1.69 5.16 12.26
CA THR A 130 0.47 5.32 11.47
C THR A 130 0.36 6.74 10.92
N ASP A 131 0.55 7.76 11.76
CA ASP A 131 0.55 9.18 11.37
C ASP A 131 1.59 9.48 10.29
N TYR A 132 2.79 8.93 10.45
CA TYR A 132 3.85 9.10 9.48
C TYR A 132 3.46 8.49 8.13
N ILE A 133 2.86 7.29 8.13
CA ILE A 133 2.42 6.60 6.92
C ILE A 133 1.27 7.37 6.26
N LEU A 134 0.22 7.71 7.01
CA LEU A 134 -0.91 8.48 6.51
C LEU A 134 -0.48 9.80 5.88
N LYS A 135 0.39 10.55 6.56
CA LYS A 135 0.88 11.84 6.06
C LYS A 135 1.71 11.68 4.78
N ASN A 136 2.69 10.78 4.80
CA ASN A 136 3.68 10.73 3.72
C ASN A 136 3.22 9.86 2.54
N ALA A 137 2.60 8.71 2.80
CA ALA A 137 2.13 7.80 1.76
C ALA A 137 0.71 8.14 1.30
N PHE A 138 -0.21 8.49 2.19
CA PHE A 138 -1.64 8.62 1.85
C PHE A 138 -2.14 10.05 1.70
N GLY A 139 -1.44 11.05 2.23
CA GLY A 139 -1.73 12.46 1.94
C GLY A 139 -2.52 13.16 3.02
N ALA A 140 -2.58 12.57 4.21
CA ALA A 140 -3.24 13.19 5.35
C ALA A 140 -2.65 14.58 5.62
N GLY A 141 -3.52 15.59 5.60
CA GLY A 141 -3.20 16.97 5.94
C GLY A 141 -2.94 17.15 7.43
N ARG A 142 -2.56 18.37 7.84
CA ARG A 142 -2.39 18.71 9.27
C ARG A 142 -3.71 18.79 10.05
N SER A 143 -4.85 18.74 9.36
CA SER A 143 -6.20 18.99 9.87
C SER A 143 -6.93 17.75 10.44
N VAL A 144 -6.22 16.67 10.77
CA VAL A 144 -6.82 15.53 11.49
C VAL A 144 -6.78 15.83 12.99
N GLY A 145 -7.39 16.95 13.39
CA GLY A 145 -7.24 17.53 14.74
C GLY A 145 -8.17 16.94 15.81
N THR A 146 -9.16 16.13 15.41
CA THR A 146 -10.25 15.65 16.30
C THR A 146 -10.43 14.14 16.32
N LEU A 147 -9.90 13.41 15.34
CA LEU A 147 -10.05 11.95 15.28
C LEU A 147 -9.13 11.30 16.33
N ASN A 148 -9.71 10.68 17.35
CA ASN A 148 -8.94 9.80 18.21
C ASN A 148 -8.54 8.54 17.42
N ARG A 149 -7.26 8.45 17.06
CA ARG A 149 -6.76 7.37 16.21
C ARG A 149 -6.73 6.03 16.91
N SER A 150 -6.45 5.98 18.21
CA SER A 150 -6.50 4.73 18.97
C SER A 150 -7.90 4.13 18.91
N ASP A 151 -8.92 4.96 19.09
CA ASP A 151 -10.31 4.54 19.13
C ASP A 151 -10.78 4.18 17.71
N PHE A 152 -10.49 5.04 16.74
CA PHE A 152 -10.82 4.78 15.34
C PHE A 152 -10.21 3.47 14.84
N TYR A 153 -8.92 3.20 15.09
CA TYR A 153 -8.31 1.95 14.63
C TYR A 153 -8.63 0.75 15.52
N GLY A 154 -8.92 0.94 16.81
CA GLY A 154 -9.37 -0.10 17.73
C GLY A 154 -10.76 -0.65 17.36
N ASP A 155 -11.65 0.24 16.94
CA ASP A 155 -13.01 -0.15 16.57
C ASP A 155 -13.16 -0.41 15.08
N SER A 156 -12.47 0.34 14.23
CA SER A 156 -12.69 0.37 12.79
C SER A 156 -11.47 0.00 11.94
N GLY A 157 -10.35 -0.40 12.53
CA GLY A 157 -9.12 -0.73 11.80
C GLY A 157 -9.32 -1.87 10.78
N PRO A 158 -8.58 -1.87 9.65
CA PRO A 158 -8.84 -2.78 8.53
C PRO A 158 -8.89 -4.25 8.93
N ILE A 159 -7.98 -4.68 9.81
CA ILE A 159 -7.86 -6.07 10.26
C ILE A 159 -8.79 -6.40 11.43
N GLN A 160 -9.05 -5.45 12.32
CA GLN A 160 -9.82 -5.70 13.54
C GLN A 160 -11.31 -5.74 13.25
N PHE A 161 -11.78 -4.93 12.29
CA PHE A 161 -13.18 -4.94 11.88
C PHE A 161 -13.51 -6.19 11.06
N LEU A 162 -12.64 -6.61 10.14
CA LEU A 162 -12.87 -7.79 9.31
C LEU A 162 -12.86 -9.12 10.07
N ASN A 163 -12.31 -9.15 11.28
CA ASN A 163 -12.25 -10.36 12.12
C ASN A 163 -13.37 -10.44 13.17
N LYS A 164 -14.32 -9.50 13.16
CA LYS A 164 -15.44 -9.48 14.09
C LYS A 164 -16.70 -10.00 13.38
N GLU A 165 -17.42 -10.91 14.04
CA GLU A 165 -18.73 -11.37 13.57
C GLU A 165 -19.83 -10.32 13.85
N PRO A 166 -20.87 -10.20 13.01
CA PRO A 166 -21.20 -11.01 11.82
C PRO A 166 -20.48 -10.59 10.53
N TRP A 167 -19.68 -9.52 10.56
CA TRP A 167 -19.14 -8.87 9.36
C TRP A 167 -18.20 -9.76 8.55
N LEU A 168 -17.44 -10.64 9.21
CA LEU A 168 -16.62 -11.66 8.56
C LEU A 168 -17.50 -12.59 7.70
N THR A 169 -18.57 -13.12 8.27
CA THR A 169 -19.49 -14.01 7.54
C THR A 169 -20.15 -13.29 6.36
N ASP A 170 -20.59 -12.04 6.56
CA ASP A 170 -21.25 -11.25 5.53
C ASP A 170 -20.31 -10.94 4.35
N ILE A 171 -19.08 -10.49 4.64
CA ILE A 171 -18.13 -10.14 3.59
C ILE A 171 -17.61 -11.39 2.86
N THR A 172 -17.37 -12.49 3.56
CA THR A 172 -16.96 -13.75 2.94
C THR A 172 -18.07 -14.27 2.02
N SER A 173 -19.34 -14.19 2.45
CA SER A 173 -20.48 -14.56 1.61
C SER A 173 -20.63 -13.66 0.39
N ALA A 174 -20.45 -12.34 0.54
CA ALA A 174 -20.48 -11.40 -0.56
C ALA A 174 -19.36 -11.67 -1.58
N ILE A 175 -18.13 -11.90 -1.11
CA ILE A 175 -16.99 -12.25 -1.98
C ILE A 175 -17.26 -13.59 -2.68
N ALA A 176 -17.71 -14.62 -1.97
CA ALA A 176 -18.01 -15.92 -2.58
C ALA A 176 -19.06 -15.81 -3.68
N ARG A 177 -20.13 -15.05 -3.47
CA ARG A 177 -21.16 -14.78 -4.49
C ARG A 177 -20.57 -14.06 -5.71
N GLN A 178 -19.74 -13.04 -5.49
CA GLN A 178 -19.08 -12.31 -6.58
C GLN A 178 -18.11 -13.20 -7.38
N VAL A 179 -17.35 -14.07 -6.70
CA VAL A 179 -16.50 -15.07 -7.36
C VAL A 179 -17.35 -16.03 -8.19
N GLN A 180 -18.45 -16.57 -7.65
CA GLN A 180 -19.34 -17.48 -8.36
C GLN A 180 -19.94 -16.84 -9.62
N GLN A 181 -20.28 -15.56 -9.57
CA GLN A 181 -20.85 -14.82 -10.69
C GLN A 181 -19.79 -14.47 -11.75
N ALA A 182 -18.58 -14.08 -11.33
CA ALA A 182 -17.54 -13.59 -12.23
C ALA A 182 -16.65 -14.70 -12.80
N MET A 183 -16.47 -15.83 -12.09
CA MET A 183 -15.55 -16.91 -12.47
C MET A 183 -15.83 -17.50 -13.87
N PRO A 184 -17.08 -17.76 -14.28
CA PRO A 184 -17.34 -18.25 -15.64
C PRO A 184 -16.89 -17.29 -16.75
N ASN A 185 -16.72 -16.00 -16.42
CA ASN A 185 -16.28 -14.95 -17.33
C ASN A 185 -14.88 -14.43 -16.98
N LEU A 186 -14.06 -15.24 -16.31
CA LEU A 186 -12.68 -14.87 -15.95
C LEU A 186 -11.89 -14.44 -17.20
N LEU A 187 -12.05 -15.18 -18.30
CA LEU A 187 -11.52 -14.87 -19.62
C LEU A 187 -12.63 -14.94 -20.66
N SER A 188 -12.71 -13.94 -21.52
CA SER A 188 -13.71 -13.87 -22.61
C SER A 188 -13.31 -14.71 -23.83
N PHE A 189 -12.02 -15.00 -23.98
CA PHE A 189 -11.42 -15.52 -25.23
C PHE A 189 -11.75 -14.65 -26.46
N SER A 190 -12.04 -13.37 -26.25
CA SER A 190 -12.32 -12.41 -27.31
C SER A 190 -11.09 -11.52 -27.60
N PRO A 191 -10.70 -11.35 -28.88
CA PRO A 191 -9.66 -10.41 -29.26
C PRO A 191 -10.12 -8.94 -29.14
N SER A 192 -11.42 -8.71 -29.01
CA SER A 192 -12.02 -7.38 -28.92
C SER A 192 -12.01 -6.88 -27.49
N VAL A 193 -11.30 -5.77 -27.25
CA VAL A 193 -11.21 -5.08 -25.94
C VAL A 193 -12.60 -4.73 -25.38
N VAL A 194 -13.59 -4.48 -26.25
CA VAL A 194 -14.95 -4.14 -25.84
C VAL A 194 -15.64 -5.31 -25.15
N ASP A 195 -15.36 -6.53 -25.60
CA ASP A 195 -15.96 -7.76 -25.07
C ASP A 195 -15.16 -8.35 -23.90
N GLN A 196 -13.96 -7.81 -23.64
CA GLN A 196 -13.13 -8.19 -22.50
C GLN A 196 -13.58 -7.50 -21.22
N SER A 197 -13.49 -8.23 -20.11
CA SER A 197 -13.69 -7.67 -18.76
C SER A 197 -12.58 -6.68 -18.39
N THR A 198 -12.84 -5.75 -17.48
CA THR A 198 -11.84 -4.73 -17.07
C THR A 198 -10.55 -5.33 -16.53
N TRP A 199 -10.63 -6.47 -15.80
CA TRP A 199 -9.45 -7.19 -15.33
C TRP A 199 -8.67 -7.91 -16.44
N GLU A 200 -9.34 -8.33 -17.50
CA GLU A 200 -8.74 -9.00 -18.65
C GLU A 200 -7.90 -8.00 -19.47
N ARG A 201 -8.46 -6.81 -19.73
CA ARG A 201 -7.81 -5.73 -20.51
C ARG A 201 -6.44 -5.30 -19.97
N VAL A 202 -6.25 -5.39 -18.65
CA VAL A 202 -5.01 -4.98 -17.97
C VAL A 202 -4.02 -6.12 -17.77
N SER A 203 -4.31 -7.29 -18.34
CA SER A 203 -3.55 -8.54 -18.14
C SER A 203 -2.79 -9.02 -19.38
N ASP A 204 -2.66 -8.15 -20.40
CA ASP A 204 -1.92 -8.39 -21.64
C ASP A 204 -2.33 -9.70 -22.33
N VAL A 205 -3.62 -9.75 -22.69
CA VAL A 205 -4.26 -10.93 -23.26
C VAL A 205 -3.88 -11.08 -24.72
N SER A 206 -3.32 -12.24 -25.06
CA SER A 206 -3.05 -12.67 -26.43
C SER A 206 -3.87 -13.92 -26.74
N ILE A 207 -4.50 -13.97 -27.91
CA ILE A 207 -5.29 -15.13 -28.34
C ILE A 207 -4.64 -15.72 -29.57
N SER A 208 -4.26 -16.99 -29.46
CA SER A 208 -3.74 -17.81 -30.54
C SER A 208 -4.69 -18.99 -30.77
N HIS A 209 -4.48 -19.72 -31.87
CA HIS A 209 -5.22 -20.94 -32.14
C HIS A 209 -4.20 -22.06 -32.29
N GLU A 210 -4.34 -23.11 -31.50
CA GLU A 210 -3.51 -24.31 -31.60
C GLU A 210 -4.41 -25.50 -31.85
N ASN A 211 -4.16 -26.25 -32.92
CA ASN A 211 -4.98 -27.40 -33.34
C ASN A 211 -6.48 -27.09 -33.54
N GLY A 212 -6.83 -25.82 -33.81
CA GLY A 212 -8.21 -25.38 -33.98
C GLY A 212 -8.92 -24.96 -32.69
N GLU A 213 -8.28 -25.13 -31.53
CA GLU A 213 -8.78 -24.68 -30.23
C GLU A 213 -8.22 -23.29 -29.88
N PRO A 214 -9.02 -22.38 -29.33
CA PRO A 214 -8.55 -21.07 -28.90
C PRO A 214 -7.66 -21.21 -27.65
N ILE A 215 -6.43 -20.73 -27.75
CA ILE A 215 -5.51 -20.61 -26.61
C ILE A 215 -5.39 -19.14 -26.23
N CYS A 216 -5.47 -18.87 -24.94
CA CYS A 216 -5.33 -17.54 -24.38
C CYS A 216 -4.04 -17.48 -23.54
N GLU A 217 -3.09 -16.64 -23.94
CA GLU A 217 -1.93 -16.32 -23.11
C GLU A 217 -2.21 -15.03 -22.35
N VAL A 218 -1.85 -15.02 -21.07
CA VAL A 218 -2.11 -13.90 -20.16
C VAL A 218 -0.98 -13.74 -19.17
N TYR A 219 -0.77 -12.52 -18.69
CA TYR A 219 0.08 -12.30 -17.52
C TYR A 219 -0.69 -12.69 -16.25
N LEU A 220 -0.55 -13.95 -15.83
CA LEU A 220 -1.33 -14.55 -14.72
C LEU A 220 -1.34 -13.71 -13.44
N PHE A 221 -0.22 -13.08 -13.07
CA PHE A 221 -0.18 -12.20 -11.90
C PHE A 221 -1.11 -10.99 -12.04
N ALA A 222 -1.13 -10.33 -13.21
CA ALA A 222 -2.05 -9.22 -13.44
C ALA A 222 -3.50 -9.71 -13.49
N LEU A 223 -3.77 -10.85 -14.12
CA LEU A 223 -5.11 -11.40 -14.21
C LEU A 223 -5.70 -11.67 -12.84
N VAL A 224 -5.01 -12.48 -12.03
CA VAL A 224 -5.46 -12.82 -10.67
C VAL A 224 -5.54 -11.56 -9.80
N ARG A 225 -4.55 -10.67 -9.88
CA ARG A 225 -4.51 -9.45 -9.05
C ARG A 225 -5.67 -8.51 -9.33
N ASN A 226 -6.05 -8.34 -10.60
CA ASN A 226 -7.14 -7.45 -11.00
C ASN A 226 -8.51 -8.11 -10.86
N PHE A 227 -8.63 -9.42 -11.11
CA PHE A 227 -9.87 -10.16 -10.91
C PHE A 227 -10.29 -10.14 -9.43
N ILE A 228 -9.40 -10.59 -8.55
CA ILE A 228 -9.66 -10.61 -7.09
C ILE A 228 -9.79 -9.19 -6.54
N GLY A 229 -9.01 -8.24 -7.06
CA GLY A 229 -9.12 -6.84 -6.67
C GLY A 229 -10.47 -6.23 -7.01
N THR A 230 -11.00 -6.53 -8.20
CA THR A 230 -12.32 -6.04 -8.63
C THR A 230 -13.39 -6.63 -7.73
N ILE A 231 -13.39 -7.95 -7.54
CA ILE A 231 -14.34 -8.66 -6.66
C ILE A 231 -14.31 -8.09 -5.23
N SER A 232 -13.12 -7.96 -4.65
CA SER A 232 -12.96 -7.47 -3.27
C SER A 232 -13.38 -6.01 -3.15
N THR A 233 -13.08 -5.19 -4.16
CA THR A 233 -13.45 -3.77 -4.16
C THR A 233 -14.97 -3.60 -4.31
N THR A 234 -15.62 -4.33 -5.22
CA THR A 234 -17.08 -4.32 -5.35
C THR A 234 -17.76 -4.81 -4.08
N ALA A 235 -17.27 -5.90 -3.47
CA ALA A 235 -17.84 -6.42 -2.23
C ALA A 235 -17.69 -5.47 -1.03
N LEU A 236 -16.64 -4.64 -1.00
CA LEU A 236 -16.37 -3.70 0.09
C LEU A 236 -16.99 -2.33 -0.12
N MET A 237 -16.75 -1.74 -1.30
CA MET A 237 -17.03 -0.34 -1.64
C MET A 237 -18.25 -0.19 -2.55
N GLY A 238 -18.90 -1.28 -2.93
CA GLY A 238 -20.08 -1.27 -3.79
C GLY A 238 -19.77 -1.21 -5.29
N SER A 239 -20.76 -1.59 -6.08
CA SER A 239 -20.73 -1.55 -7.55
C SER A 239 -20.59 -0.13 -8.09
N ALA A 240 -21.32 0.83 -7.52
CA ALA A 240 -21.26 2.26 -7.88
C ALA A 240 -19.82 2.80 -7.85
N PHE A 241 -19.00 2.39 -6.86
CA PHE A 241 -17.59 2.78 -6.80
C PHE A 241 -16.79 2.21 -7.98
N THR A 242 -16.96 0.92 -8.28
CA THR A 242 -16.23 0.26 -9.37
C THR A 242 -16.69 0.69 -10.77
N GLU A 243 -17.95 1.10 -10.91
CA GLU A 243 -18.49 1.65 -12.16
C GLU A 243 -18.05 3.09 -12.40
N THR A 244 -18.03 3.91 -11.35
CA THR A 244 -17.57 5.31 -11.41
C THR A 244 -16.05 5.39 -11.61
N PHE A 245 -15.30 4.49 -10.97
CA PHE A 245 -13.83 4.47 -11.01
C PHE A 245 -13.28 3.11 -11.49
N PRO A 246 -13.54 2.71 -12.75
CA PRO A 246 -13.17 1.38 -13.25
C PRO A 246 -11.66 1.13 -13.30
N TYR A 247 -10.85 2.19 -13.26
CA TYR A 247 -9.39 2.12 -13.25
C TYR A 247 -8.77 2.35 -11.86
N ALA A 248 -9.56 2.44 -10.79
CA ALA A 248 -9.04 2.67 -9.43
C ALA A 248 -7.97 1.65 -9.01
N LEU A 249 -8.14 0.38 -9.38
CA LEU A 249 -7.13 -0.66 -9.10
C LEU A 249 -5.84 -0.44 -9.90
N ASN A 250 -5.93 -0.07 -11.18
CA ASN A 250 -4.74 0.25 -11.97
C ASN A 250 -3.96 1.43 -11.36
N GLU A 251 -4.68 2.47 -10.95
CA GLU A 251 -4.09 3.61 -10.22
C GLU A 251 -3.46 3.18 -8.90
N LEU A 252 -4.10 2.25 -8.18
CA LEU A 252 -3.55 1.69 -6.96
C LEU A 252 -2.22 0.99 -7.20
N TRP A 253 -2.11 0.20 -8.27
CA TRP A 253 -0.88 -0.52 -8.62
C TRP A 253 0.24 0.43 -9.06
N ASN A 254 -0.10 1.48 -9.81
CA ASN A 254 0.84 2.54 -10.17
C ASN A 254 1.34 3.30 -8.94
N PHE A 255 0.48 3.58 -7.97
CA PHE A 255 0.86 4.15 -6.68
C PHE A 255 1.74 3.20 -5.86
N ASP A 256 1.32 1.94 -5.73
CA ASP A 256 1.97 0.91 -4.92
C ASP A 256 3.39 0.57 -5.41
N GLY A 257 3.62 0.57 -6.73
CA GLY A 257 4.93 0.30 -7.32
C GLY A 257 6.06 1.21 -6.82
N ASN A 258 5.73 2.42 -6.36
CA ASN A 258 6.67 3.37 -5.75
C ASN A 258 6.31 3.74 -4.30
N PHE A 259 5.53 2.91 -3.61
CA PHE A 259 5.05 3.18 -2.25
C PHE A 259 6.20 3.55 -1.30
N ASN A 260 7.28 2.77 -1.26
CA ASN A 260 8.43 3.04 -0.39
C ASN A 260 9.14 4.38 -0.72
N ALA A 261 9.17 4.78 -1.99
CA ALA A 261 9.74 6.06 -2.41
C ALA A 261 8.86 7.23 -1.96
N ILE A 262 7.54 7.11 -2.11
CA ILE A 262 6.56 8.10 -1.65
C ILE A 262 6.57 8.21 -0.12
N LEU A 263 6.56 7.08 0.59
CA LEU A 263 6.65 7.03 2.06
C LEU A 263 7.93 7.67 2.60
N SER A 264 9.03 7.58 1.83
CA SER A 264 10.30 8.24 2.14
C SER A 264 10.32 9.72 1.76
N SER A 265 9.22 10.26 1.23
CA SER A 265 9.06 11.63 0.75
C SER A 265 10.10 12.01 -0.32
N ILE A 266 10.47 11.07 -1.21
CA ILE A 266 11.40 11.36 -2.31
C ILE A 266 10.77 12.43 -3.21
N PRO A 267 11.44 13.60 -3.41
CA PRO A 267 10.91 14.66 -4.26
C PRO A 267 10.71 14.23 -5.71
N ARG A 268 9.67 14.77 -6.35
CA ARG A 268 9.30 14.50 -7.75
C ARG A 268 10.39 14.84 -8.78
N TRP A 269 11.30 15.75 -8.45
CA TRP A 269 12.40 16.15 -9.33
C TRP A 269 13.59 15.18 -9.31
N ILE A 270 13.62 14.23 -8.36
CA ILE A 270 14.63 13.17 -8.37
C ILE A 270 14.28 12.21 -9.52
N PRO A 271 15.25 11.86 -10.39
CA PRO A 271 15.03 10.94 -11.51
C PRO A 271 14.85 9.50 -11.00
N PHE A 272 13.68 9.22 -10.44
CA PHE A 272 13.26 7.91 -9.97
C PHE A 272 12.20 7.35 -10.93
N PRO A 273 12.45 6.19 -11.58
CA PRO A 273 11.54 5.63 -12.58
C PRO A 273 10.11 5.50 -12.06
N GLY A 274 9.15 6.03 -12.81
CA GLY A 274 7.72 5.95 -12.49
C GLY A 274 7.24 6.82 -11.33
N LEU A 275 8.12 7.48 -10.56
CA LEU A 275 7.73 8.21 -9.34
C LEU A 275 6.71 9.33 -9.59
N VAL A 276 6.89 10.09 -10.67
CA VAL A 276 5.95 11.15 -11.06
C VAL A 276 4.57 10.57 -11.36
N SER A 277 4.51 9.44 -12.07
CA SER A 277 3.26 8.74 -12.36
C SER A 277 2.59 8.24 -11.08
N SER A 278 3.36 7.67 -10.15
CA SER A 278 2.84 7.20 -8.86
C SER A 278 2.29 8.32 -7.98
N TYR A 279 2.92 9.50 -7.96
CA TYR A 279 2.36 10.68 -7.30
C TYR A 279 1.06 11.16 -7.97
N SER A 280 0.99 11.08 -9.30
CA SER A 280 -0.22 11.43 -10.06
C SER A 280 -1.37 10.45 -9.76
N SER A 281 -1.05 9.15 -9.71
CA SER A 281 -1.98 8.07 -9.40
C SER A 281 -2.56 8.21 -8.00
N ARG A 282 -1.69 8.46 -7.00
CA ARG A 282 -2.10 8.79 -5.64
C ARG A 282 -3.08 9.97 -5.59
N ARG A 283 -2.84 11.03 -6.38
CA ARG A 283 -3.72 12.20 -6.42
C ARG A 283 -5.11 11.85 -6.99
N ARG A 284 -5.15 11.04 -8.06
CA ARG A 284 -6.43 10.56 -8.64
C ARG A 284 -7.20 9.66 -7.67
N LEU A 285 -6.50 8.77 -6.98
CA LEU A 285 -7.10 7.94 -5.94
C LEU A 285 -7.67 8.78 -4.79
N LEU A 286 -6.93 9.78 -4.30
CA LEU A 286 -7.44 10.68 -3.26
C LEU A 286 -8.70 11.44 -3.70
N LEU A 287 -8.77 11.84 -4.98
CA LEU A 287 -9.97 12.46 -5.52
C LEU A 287 -11.14 11.46 -5.55
N ALA A 288 -10.91 10.23 -6.01
CA ALA A 288 -11.93 9.17 -6.02
C ALA A 288 -12.47 8.88 -4.61
N MET A 289 -11.57 8.76 -3.63
CA MET A 289 -11.93 8.52 -2.22
C MET A 289 -12.68 9.70 -1.60
N LYS A 290 -12.36 10.93 -2.02
CA LYS A 290 -13.10 12.12 -1.60
C LYS A 290 -14.53 12.08 -2.14
N VAL A 291 -14.70 11.84 -3.45
CA VAL A 291 -16.02 11.76 -4.09
C VAL A 291 -16.86 10.65 -3.47
N PHE A 292 -16.27 9.48 -3.24
CA PHE A 292 -16.93 8.37 -2.54
C PHE A 292 -17.43 8.77 -1.15
N HIS A 293 -16.59 9.47 -0.37
CA HIS A 293 -16.97 9.91 0.97
C HIS A 293 -18.06 10.98 0.96
N ASP A 294 -17.98 11.95 0.05
CA ASP A 294 -19.00 12.99 -0.12
C ASP A 294 -20.36 12.37 -0.52
N ALA A 295 -20.35 11.40 -1.44
CA ALA A 295 -21.54 10.66 -1.84
C ALA A 295 -22.13 9.87 -0.66
N PHE A 296 -21.29 9.16 0.09
CA PHE A 296 -21.74 8.43 1.27
C PHE A 296 -22.36 9.36 2.32
N ALA A 297 -21.71 10.49 2.61
CA ALA A 297 -22.20 11.47 3.56
C ALA A 297 -23.55 12.07 3.14
N ALA A 298 -23.76 12.32 1.83
CA ALA A 298 -25.03 12.79 1.29
C ALA A 298 -26.15 11.76 1.51
N THR A 299 -25.88 10.48 1.23
CA THR A 299 -26.84 9.39 1.43
C THR A 299 -27.26 9.26 2.91
N GLU A 300 -26.32 9.37 3.85
CA GLU A 300 -26.61 9.26 5.29
C GLU A 300 -27.52 10.39 5.81
N ILE A 301 -27.49 11.58 5.19
CA ILE A 301 -28.38 12.69 5.54
C ILE A 301 -29.64 12.77 4.66
N GLY A 302 -29.87 11.79 3.78
CA GLY A 302 -31.03 11.72 2.90
C GLY A 302 -31.00 12.70 1.70
N VAL A 303 -29.82 13.18 1.31
CA VAL A 303 -29.60 14.02 0.12
C VAL A 303 -29.23 13.13 -1.06
N ASP A 304 -29.75 13.43 -2.27
CA ASP A 304 -29.39 12.68 -3.50
C ASP A 304 -27.86 12.80 -3.75
N PRO A 305 -27.10 11.69 -3.70
CA PRO A 305 -25.65 11.70 -3.92
C PRO A 305 -25.27 11.87 -5.41
N GLY A 306 -26.27 11.94 -6.30
CA GLY A 306 -26.09 12.06 -7.74
C GLY A 306 -26.30 10.73 -8.46
N PHE A 307 -26.52 10.79 -9.78
CA PHE A 307 -26.92 9.63 -10.59
C PHE A 307 -25.99 8.41 -10.42
N ASP A 308 -24.67 8.64 -10.45
CA ASP A 308 -23.66 7.58 -10.37
C ASP A 308 -23.56 6.91 -8.99
N TRP A 309 -24.17 7.51 -7.95
CA TRP A 309 -24.05 7.08 -6.55
C TRP A 309 -25.40 6.71 -5.92
N ARG A 310 -26.44 6.48 -6.73
CA ARG A 310 -27.76 6.14 -6.18
C ARG A 310 -27.84 4.74 -5.57
N ASP A 311 -27.02 3.82 -6.06
CA ASP A 311 -26.95 2.45 -5.57
C ASP A 311 -25.73 2.27 -4.66
N MET A 312 -25.87 2.66 -3.39
CA MET A 312 -24.85 2.47 -2.34
C MET A 312 -25.28 1.43 -1.29
N ASP A 313 -26.38 0.72 -1.54
CA ASP A 313 -26.91 -0.27 -0.59
C ASP A 313 -25.97 -1.47 -0.47
N ASP A 314 -25.26 -1.80 -1.55
CA ASP A 314 -24.29 -2.90 -1.63
C ASP A 314 -22.91 -2.59 -1.02
N VAL A 315 -22.68 -1.36 -0.54
CA VAL A 315 -21.48 -1.00 0.23
C VAL A 315 -21.48 -1.81 1.54
N SER A 316 -20.36 -2.46 1.83
CA SER A 316 -20.23 -3.30 3.03
C SER A 316 -20.41 -2.51 4.33
N GLU A 317 -21.00 -3.13 5.35
CA GLU A 317 -21.17 -2.48 6.66
C GLU A 317 -19.84 -2.03 7.29
N VAL A 318 -18.75 -2.73 6.95
CA VAL A 318 -17.37 -2.33 7.31
C VAL A 318 -17.05 -0.92 6.82
N VAL A 319 -17.30 -0.65 5.54
CA VAL A 319 -17.00 0.63 4.92
C VAL A 319 -18.02 1.69 5.37
N LYS A 320 -19.29 1.30 5.57
CA LYS A 320 -20.33 2.19 6.12
C LYS A 320 -19.97 2.66 7.52
N ALA A 321 -19.69 1.74 8.45
CA ALA A 321 -19.31 2.05 9.83
C ALA A 321 -18.05 2.93 9.91
N ARG A 322 -17.02 2.62 9.11
CA ARG A 322 -15.81 3.45 9.00
C ARG A 322 -16.12 4.86 8.50
N SER A 323 -16.98 4.99 7.50
CA SER A 323 -17.35 6.28 6.93
C SER A 323 -18.18 7.12 7.91
N ARG A 324 -19.13 6.50 8.62
CA ARG A 324 -19.88 7.15 9.72
C ARG A 324 -18.97 7.66 10.81
N ALA A 325 -18.02 6.86 11.29
CA ALA A 325 -17.07 7.27 12.31
C ALA A 325 -16.22 8.48 11.88
N LEU A 326 -15.85 8.58 10.60
CA LEU A 326 -15.13 9.75 10.05
C LEU A 326 -16.03 11.00 10.00
N ILE A 327 -17.31 10.83 9.64
CA ILE A 327 -18.31 11.92 9.63
C ILE A 327 -18.57 12.43 11.05
N GLU A 328 -18.82 11.52 12.00
CA GLU A 328 -19.07 11.82 13.41
C GLU A 328 -17.88 12.53 14.07
N ALA A 329 -16.65 12.17 13.68
CA ALA A 329 -15.43 12.84 14.12
C ALA A 329 -15.22 14.24 13.51
N GLY A 330 -16.09 14.67 12.59
CA GLY A 330 -16.00 15.95 11.89
C GLY A 330 -14.82 16.02 10.92
N CYS A 331 -14.36 14.89 10.37
CA CYS A 331 -13.30 14.90 9.37
C CYS A 331 -13.78 15.59 8.09
N SER A 332 -12.93 16.44 7.51
CA SER A 332 -13.19 16.93 6.15
C SER A 332 -13.08 15.78 5.15
N ALA A 333 -13.73 15.91 4.00
CA ALA A 333 -13.68 14.91 2.95
C ALA A 333 -12.24 14.62 2.46
N GLU A 334 -11.35 15.62 2.47
CA GLU A 334 -9.93 15.42 2.18
C GLU A 334 -9.20 14.57 3.24
N ALA A 335 -9.54 14.76 4.52
CA ALA A 335 -8.98 13.96 5.60
C ALA A 335 -9.49 12.52 5.51
N ALA A 336 -10.81 12.34 5.33
CA ALA A 336 -11.44 11.05 5.14
C ALA A 336 -10.89 10.29 3.92
N ALA A 337 -10.63 10.99 2.81
CA ALA A 337 -10.06 10.41 1.60
C ALA A 337 -8.71 9.72 1.84
N SER A 338 -7.90 10.24 2.77
CA SER A 338 -6.60 9.65 3.14
C SER A 338 -6.78 8.33 3.91
N GLU A 339 -7.78 8.27 4.80
CA GLU A 339 -8.14 7.05 5.55
C GLU A 339 -8.76 5.98 4.65
N HIS A 340 -9.64 6.38 3.72
CA HIS A 340 -10.22 5.50 2.71
C HIS A 340 -9.16 4.95 1.77
N LEU A 341 -8.22 5.78 1.32
CA LEU A 341 -7.12 5.32 0.48
C LEU A 341 -6.21 4.34 1.22
N ALA A 342 -5.90 4.59 2.50
CA ALA A 342 -5.11 3.68 3.31
C ALA A 342 -5.81 2.31 3.46
N PHE A 343 -7.12 2.32 3.69
CA PHE A 343 -7.94 1.11 3.75
C PHE A 343 -7.97 0.38 2.40
N PHE A 344 -8.26 1.09 1.30
CA PHE A 344 -8.30 0.54 -0.05
C PHE A 344 -6.97 -0.12 -0.44
N TRP A 345 -5.84 0.52 -0.11
CA TRP A 345 -4.50 -0.03 -0.32
C TRP A 345 -4.25 -1.29 0.52
N ALA A 346 -4.59 -1.26 1.81
CA ALA A 346 -4.37 -2.40 2.70
C ALA A 346 -5.16 -3.65 2.27
N MET A 347 -6.41 -3.45 1.82
CA MET A 347 -7.30 -4.54 1.41
C MET A 347 -6.87 -5.23 0.13
N ASN A 348 -6.34 -4.47 -0.83
CA ASN A 348 -6.05 -4.98 -2.17
C ASN A 348 -4.60 -5.45 -2.34
N THR A 349 -3.62 -4.85 -1.66
CA THR A 349 -2.20 -5.19 -1.93
C THR A 349 -1.78 -6.54 -1.37
N ILE A 350 -2.32 -6.95 -0.23
CA ILE A 350 -1.93 -8.19 0.45
C ILE A 350 -2.69 -9.38 -0.13
N THR A 351 -4.02 -9.34 -0.08
CA THR A 351 -4.90 -10.48 -0.44
C THR A 351 -4.66 -10.94 -1.86
N ASN A 352 -4.64 -10.00 -2.82
CA ASN A 352 -4.52 -10.33 -4.24
C ASN A 352 -3.18 -11.01 -4.55
N THR A 353 -2.11 -10.58 -3.89
CA THR A 353 -0.77 -11.19 -4.00
C THR A 353 -0.74 -12.59 -3.39
N LEU A 354 -1.39 -12.78 -2.23
CA LEU A 354 -1.48 -14.09 -1.59
C LEU A 354 -2.25 -15.10 -2.45
N VAL A 355 -3.38 -14.72 -3.04
CA VAL A 355 -4.16 -15.61 -3.91
C VAL A 355 -3.33 -16.08 -5.09
N PHE A 356 -2.60 -15.17 -5.75
CA PHE A 356 -1.70 -15.54 -6.84
C PHE A 356 -0.65 -16.56 -6.42
N TRP A 357 0.08 -16.32 -5.32
CA TRP A 357 1.13 -17.25 -4.90
C TRP A 357 0.57 -18.61 -4.47
N ASN A 358 -0.60 -18.65 -3.83
CA ASN A 358 -1.29 -19.91 -3.55
C ASN A 358 -1.64 -20.64 -4.84
N LEU A 359 -2.18 -19.95 -5.84
CA LEU A 359 -2.51 -20.56 -7.13
C LEU A 359 -1.26 -21.12 -7.81
N VAL A 360 -0.15 -20.37 -7.85
CA VAL A 360 1.12 -20.85 -8.41
C VAL A 360 1.61 -22.09 -7.67
N HIS A 361 1.55 -22.10 -6.33
CA HIS A 361 1.96 -23.26 -5.53
C HIS A 361 1.10 -24.49 -5.81
N ILE A 362 -0.22 -24.32 -5.93
CA ILE A 362 -1.15 -25.40 -6.27
C ILE A 362 -0.84 -25.93 -7.66
N LEU A 363 -0.74 -25.06 -8.66
CA LEU A 363 -0.51 -25.47 -10.06
C LEU A 363 0.89 -26.04 -10.32
N SER A 364 1.87 -25.74 -9.47
CA SER A 364 3.26 -26.23 -9.64
C SER A 364 3.48 -27.63 -9.04
N ASP A 365 2.54 -28.12 -8.23
CA ASP A 365 2.63 -29.41 -7.55
C ASP A 365 1.44 -30.27 -8.01
N GLU A 366 1.72 -31.27 -8.85
CA GLU A 366 0.71 -32.10 -9.51
C GLU A 366 -0.15 -32.88 -8.50
N GLU A 367 0.46 -33.43 -7.44
CA GLU A 367 -0.26 -34.17 -6.40
C GLU A 367 -1.18 -33.24 -5.60
N LEU A 368 -0.69 -32.05 -5.24
CA LEU A 368 -1.50 -31.03 -4.56
C LEU A 368 -2.65 -30.54 -5.44
N HIS A 369 -2.38 -30.32 -6.73
CA HIS A 369 -3.37 -29.86 -7.70
C HIS A 369 -4.52 -30.87 -7.85
N GLU A 370 -4.20 -32.14 -8.09
CA GLU A 370 -5.20 -33.21 -8.24
C GLU A 370 -6.07 -33.34 -6.98
N LYS A 371 -5.43 -33.34 -5.81
CA LYS A 371 -6.13 -33.43 -4.52
C LYS A 371 -7.10 -32.27 -4.30
N ILE A 372 -6.67 -31.03 -4.60
CA ILE A 372 -7.52 -29.86 -4.47
C ILE A 372 -8.69 -29.92 -5.47
N LEU A 373 -8.44 -30.35 -6.70
CA LEU A 373 -9.50 -30.52 -7.69
C LEU A 373 -10.54 -31.57 -7.25
N GLU A 374 -10.10 -32.70 -6.69
CA GLU A 374 -10.99 -33.73 -6.15
C GLU A 374 -11.85 -33.18 -5.00
N ASP A 375 -11.24 -32.43 -4.09
CA ASP A 375 -11.93 -31.82 -2.94
C ASP A 375 -12.99 -30.78 -3.36
N ILE A 376 -12.72 -29.97 -4.40
CA ILE A 376 -13.64 -28.90 -4.84
C ILE A 376 -14.64 -29.33 -5.92
N ALA A 377 -14.40 -30.45 -6.60
CA ALA A 377 -15.25 -30.94 -7.69
C ALA A 377 -16.76 -31.00 -7.35
N PRO A 378 -17.19 -31.43 -6.15
CA PRO A 378 -18.61 -31.46 -5.79
C PRO A 378 -19.27 -30.08 -5.74
N TYR A 379 -18.48 -29.02 -5.56
CA TYR A 379 -18.96 -27.65 -5.34
C TYR A 379 -18.81 -26.75 -6.58
N SER A 380 -18.07 -27.19 -7.59
CA SER A 380 -17.75 -26.40 -8.80
C SER A 380 -18.61 -26.78 -10.00
N ASN A 381 -19.90 -26.46 -9.93
CA ASN A 381 -20.84 -26.71 -11.03
C ASN A 381 -21.13 -25.42 -11.81
N ALA A 382 -20.67 -25.35 -13.05
CA ALA A 382 -21.06 -24.29 -13.98
C ALA A 382 -22.28 -24.75 -14.80
N ALA A 383 -23.37 -23.98 -14.72
CA ALA A 383 -24.56 -24.23 -15.52
C ALA A 383 -25.04 -22.93 -16.16
N ARG A 384 -25.44 -23.00 -17.43
CA ARG A 384 -26.14 -21.88 -18.07
C ARG A 384 -27.54 -21.80 -17.46
N PRO A 385 -27.99 -20.64 -16.96
CA PRO A 385 -29.36 -20.48 -16.50
C PRO A 385 -30.34 -20.83 -17.62
N ASP A 386 -31.40 -21.59 -17.31
CA ASP A 386 -32.49 -21.82 -18.26
C ASP A 386 -33.09 -20.48 -18.67
N TRP A 387 -33.30 -20.25 -19.97
CA TRP A 387 -33.79 -18.98 -20.51
C TRP A 387 -35.11 -18.55 -19.87
N ARG A 388 -35.92 -19.53 -19.44
CA ARG A 388 -37.19 -19.32 -18.72
C ARG A 388 -37.01 -18.74 -17.31
N LYS A 389 -35.83 -18.88 -16.70
CA LYS A 389 -35.50 -18.38 -15.35
C LYS A 389 -34.71 -17.07 -15.38
N SER A 390 -34.06 -16.72 -16.50
CA SER A 390 -33.23 -15.52 -16.63
C SER A 390 -33.99 -14.25 -17.00
N GLY A 391 -35.28 -14.35 -17.35
CA GLY A 391 -36.10 -13.17 -17.71
C GLY A 391 -35.63 -12.43 -18.97
N LEU A 392 -34.85 -13.10 -19.82
CA LEU A 392 -34.42 -12.65 -21.15
C LEU A 392 -35.16 -13.41 -22.24
#